data_AF-A6NWB6-F1
#
_entry.id   AF-A6NWB6-F1
#
_cell.length_a   1.000
_cell.length_b   1.000
_cell.length_c   1.000
_cell.angle_alpha   90.00
_cell.angle_beta   90.00
_cell.angle_gamma   90.00
#
_symmetry.space_group_name_H-M   'P 1'
#
loop_
_entity.id
_entity.type
_entity.pdbx_description
1 polymer ?
#
loop_
_entity_poly.entity_id
_entity_poly.type
_entity_poly.pdbx_seq_one_letter_code
_entity_poly.pdbx_strand_id
1 'polypeptide(L)'
;MIYRIQAFSAVQFNYSLRFTFIINHKSHKINSLHEMEESAWKNICICCNHKAGRKNNLSIQMTPKQRRKANALIQKSCCNYDSGNCIALDDGEPCVCVQSISYSLCCTWFRDWVLPGASALQAEITSPKGLKRCAECGAPFLAKSNRAKYCSNCARKVHRRQKTASDRKRRLNTDK
;
A
#
# COMPACT_ATOMS: atom_id res chain seq x y z
N MET A 1 34.63 27.62 -2.27
CA MET A 1 33.35 26.87 -2.21
C MET A 1 33.55 25.48 -2.83
N ILE A 2 34.24 24.57 -2.11
CA ILE A 2 34.71 23.27 -2.65
C ILE A 2 34.03 22.07 -1.93
N TYR A 3 32.97 22.30 -1.15
CA TYR A 3 32.33 21.25 -0.33
C TYR A 3 31.06 20.62 -0.93
N ARG A 4 30.72 20.89 -2.19
CA ARG A 4 29.46 20.42 -2.82
C ARG A 4 29.60 19.20 -3.72
N ILE A 5 30.82 18.74 -4.03
CA ILE A 5 31.05 17.62 -4.96
C ILE A 5 31.27 16.27 -4.23
N GLN A 6 31.63 16.26 -2.95
CA GLN A 6 31.94 15.02 -2.23
C GLN A 6 30.73 14.26 -1.66
N ALA A 7 29.52 14.82 -1.69
CA ALA A 7 28.33 14.11 -1.21
C ALA A 7 27.73 13.14 -2.24
N PHE A 8 28.05 13.31 -3.54
CA PHE A 8 27.51 12.46 -4.62
C PHE A 8 28.13 11.07 -4.68
N SER A 9 29.36 10.90 -4.18
CA SER A 9 30.09 9.63 -4.22
C SER A 9 29.72 8.65 -3.09
N ALA A 10 29.18 9.13 -1.97
CA ALA A 10 28.83 8.26 -0.83
C ALA A 10 27.44 7.59 -0.98
N VAL A 11 26.52 8.21 -1.74
CA VAL A 11 25.19 7.61 -1.97
C VAL A 11 25.28 6.47 -3.00
N GLN A 12 26.16 6.58 -4.01
CA GLN A 12 26.41 5.58 -5.05
C GLN A 12 26.78 4.19 -4.51
N PHE A 13 27.55 4.10 -3.42
CA PHE A 13 28.09 2.82 -2.96
C PHE A 13 27.05 1.94 -2.22
N ASN A 14 26.04 2.53 -1.61
CA ASN A 14 24.97 1.78 -0.93
C ASN A 14 23.87 1.27 -1.90
N TYR A 15 23.87 1.72 -3.16
CA TYR A 15 22.96 1.20 -4.19
C TYR A 15 23.42 -0.14 -4.77
N SER A 16 24.73 -0.41 -4.82
CA SER A 16 25.28 -1.61 -5.47
C SER A 16 24.89 -2.92 -4.78
N LEU A 17 24.92 -2.97 -3.44
CA LEU A 17 24.63 -4.21 -2.69
C LEU A 17 23.13 -4.47 -2.44
N ARG A 18 22.26 -3.48 -2.65
CA ARG A 18 20.80 -3.63 -2.51
C ARG A 18 20.12 -3.95 -3.84
N PHE A 19 20.80 -3.73 -4.97
CA PHE A 19 20.28 -3.93 -6.32
C PHE A 19 20.16 -5.41 -6.71
N THR A 20 21.00 -6.28 -6.15
CA THR A 20 20.94 -7.73 -6.40
C THR A 20 19.63 -8.38 -5.96
N PHE A 21 18.84 -7.77 -5.07
CA PHE A 21 17.60 -8.35 -4.58
C PHE A 21 16.35 -8.01 -5.41
N ILE A 22 16.39 -6.94 -6.22
CA ILE A 22 15.22 -6.50 -7.02
C ILE A 22 15.22 -7.13 -8.43
N ILE A 23 16.37 -7.58 -8.94
CA ILE A 23 16.50 -8.26 -10.23
C ILE A 23 16.19 -9.77 -10.08
N ASN A 24 15.02 -10.13 -9.53
CA ASN A 24 14.57 -11.53 -9.51
C ASN A 24 13.10 -11.68 -9.91
N HIS A 25 12.73 -11.04 -11.02
CA HIS A 25 11.51 -11.40 -11.72
C HIS A 25 11.76 -11.45 -13.23
N LYS A 26 11.99 -12.68 -13.72
CA LYS A 26 12.07 -13.11 -15.13
C LYS A 26 13.20 -12.55 -16.00
N SER A 27 14.24 -13.38 -16.11
CA SER A 27 15.08 -13.63 -17.28
C SER A 27 15.20 -12.53 -18.33
N HIS A 28 16.09 -11.57 -18.11
CA HIS A 28 16.89 -11.00 -19.18
C HIS A 28 18.35 -11.13 -18.78
N LYS A 29 19.11 -11.94 -19.51
CA LYS A 29 20.58 -12.01 -19.43
C LYS A 29 21.11 -10.61 -19.76
N ILE A 30 21.55 -9.87 -18.75
CA ILE A 30 22.39 -8.70 -18.94
C ILE A 30 23.80 -9.16 -18.60
N ASN A 31 24.55 -9.53 -19.64
CA ASN A 31 25.99 -9.70 -19.54
C ASN A 31 26.62 -8.31 -19.54
N SER A 32 27.57 -8.08 -18.63
CA SER A 32 28.38 -6.86 -18.45
C SER A 32 27.72 -5.75 -17.61
N LEU A 33 28.35 -5.47 -16.47
CA LEU A 33 28.03 -4.41 -15.49
C LEU A 33 28.71 -3.07 -15.82
N HIS A 34 29.25 -2.90 -17.02
CA HIS A 34 29.90 -1.67 -17.45
C HIS A 34 29.05 -1.03 -18.56
N GLU A 35 28.64 0.23 -18.33
CA GLU A 35 27.91 1.11 -19.26
C GLU A 35 26.40 0.88 -19.37
N MET A 36 25.67 1.14 -18.26
CA MET A 36 24.30 1.67 -18.40
C MET A 36 24.38 3.18 -18.53
N GLU A 37 24.21 3.72 -19.75
CA GLU A 37 24.08 5.16 -19.97
C GLU A 37 22.95 5.74 -19.11
N GLU A 38 23.14 6.96 -18.61
CA GLU A 38 22.17 7.73 -17.82
C GLU A 38 20.78 7.81 -18.48
N SER A 39 20.78 7.73 -19.82
CA SER A 39 19.62 7.63 -20.72
C SER A 39 18.77 6.36 -20.51
N ALA A 40 19.40 5.22 -20.23
CA ALA A 40 18.71 3.94 -20.02
C ALA A 40 17.90 3.92 -18.72
N TRP A 41 18.38 4.60 -17.67
CA TRP A 41 17.64 4.78 -16.41
C TRP A 41 16.42 5.69 -16.57
N LYS A 42 16.57 6.80 -17.30
CA LYS A 42 15.46 7.72 -17.64
C LYS A 42 14.38 6.98 -18.45
N ASN A 43 14.79 6.15 -19.41
CA ASN A 43 13.88 5.37 -20.25
C ASN A 43 13.21 4.21 -19.49
N ILE A 44 13.90 3.53 -18.57
CA ILE A 44 13.29 2.54 -17.68
C ILE A 44 12.23 3.19 -16.77
N CYS A 45 12.52 4.37 -16.22
CA CYS A 45 11.59 5.11 -15.37
C CYS A 45 10.32 5.55 -16.12
N ILE A 46 10.45 6.00 -17.37
CA ILE A 46 9.33 6.42 -18.24
C ILE A 46 8.46 5.23 -18.67
N CYS A 47 9.06 4.09 -19.04
CA CYS A 47 8.31 2.88 -19.41
C CYS A 47 7.46 2.31 -18.26
N CYS A 48 7.88 2.52 -17.01
CA CYS A 48 7.16 2.11 -15.81
C CYS A 48 5.89 2.96 -15.53
N ASN A 49 5.81 4.17 -16.09
CA ASN A 49 4.67 5.09 -15.93
C ASN A 49 3.52 4.81 -16.93
N HIS A 50 3.76 4.06 -18.02
CA HIS A 50 2.79 3.86 -19.10
C HIS A 50 1.65 2.87 -18.80
N LYS A 51 1.54 2.35 -17.57
CA LYS A 51 0.42 1.45 -17.18
C LYS A 51 -0.77 2.24 -16.62
N ALA A 52 -1.23 3.24 -17.36
CA ALA A 52 -2.45 3.99 -17.12
C ALA A 52 -3.66 3.06 -17.39
N GLY A 53 -4.34 2.63 -16.32
CA GLY A 53 -5.49 1.73 -16.43
C GLY A 53 -5.81 0.93 -15.16
N ARG A 54 -4.96 0.98 -14.13
CA ARG A 54 -5.26 0.36 -12.83
C ARG A 54 -6.06 1.29 -11.93
N LYS A 55 -7.20 0.79 -11.44
CA LYS A 55 -8.00 1.43 -10.39
C LYS A 55 -7.09 1.89 -9.24
N ASN A 56 -7.19 3.17 -8.92
CA ASN A 56 -6.60 3.82 -7.77
C ASN A 56 -7.22 3.24 -6.48
N ASN A 57 -6.39 2.86 -5.51
CA ASN A 57 -6.87 2.23 -4.27
C ASN A 57 -7.13 3.28 -3.19
N LEU A 58 -7.99 4.26 -3.51
CA LEU A 58 -8.43 5.28 -2.53
C LEU A 58 -9.15 4.63 -1.33
N SER A 59 -9.61 3.38 -1.46
CA SER A 59 -10.23 2.64 -0.35
C SER A 59 -9.25 2.25 0.77
N ILE A 60 -7.94 2.17 0.50
CA ILE A 60 -6.97 1.90 1.57
C ILE A 60 -6.62 3.21 2.27
N GLN A 61 -7.04 3.30 3.53
CA GLN A 61 -6.71 4.39 4.45
C GLN A 61 -5.57 3.98 5.38
N MET A 62 -4.48 4.73 5.37
CA MET A 62 -3.35 4.56 6.29
C MET A 62 -3.65 5.16 7.66
N THR A 63 -3.10 4.54 8.71
CA THR A 63 -3.05 5.19 10.04
C THR A 63 -1.95 6.26 10.07
N PRO A 64 -1.96 7.21 11.03
CA PRO A 64 -0.87 8.18 11.18
C PRO A 64 0.52 7.55 11.34
N LYS A 65 0.61 6.36 11.96
CA LYS A 65 1.88 5.61 12.07
C LYS A 65 2.33 5.07 10.71
N GLN A 66 1.41 4.50 9.94
CA GLN A 66 1.69 4.00 8.58
C GLN A 66 2.10 5.13 7.64
N ARG A 67 1.39 6.27 7.68
CA ARG A 67 1.72 7.46 6.87
C ARG A 67 3.13 7.97 7.16
N ARG A 68 3.53 8.06 8.44
CA ARG A 68 4.91 8.47 8.79
C ARG A 68 5.96 7.53 8.18
N LYS A 69 5.74 6.22 8.23
CA LYS A 69 6.62 5.23 7.58
C LYS A 69 6.63 5.38 6.06
N ALA A 70 5.46 5.60 5.45
CA ALA A 70 5.34 5.82 4.01
C ALA A 70 6.09 7.09 3.57
N ASN A 71 5.96 8.20 4.31
CA ASN A 71 6.68 9.44 4.01
C ASN A 71 8.19 9.26 4.13
N ALA A 72 8.67 8.56 5.16
CA ALA A 72 10.09 8.23 5.29
C ALA A 72 10.59 7.37 4.12
N LEU A 73 9.76 6.43 3.64
CA LEU A 73 10.08 5.62 2.47
C LEU A 73 10.13 6.46 1.19
N ILE A 74 9.16 7.35 0.98
CA ILE A 74 9.11 8.26 -0.17
C ILE A 74 10.38 9.11 -0.21
N GLN A 75 10.72 9.77 0.90
CA GLN A 75 11.92 10.61 1.01
C GLN A 75 13.21 9.85 0.71
N LYS A 76 13.27 8.56 1.06
CA LYS A 76 14.48 7.75 0.92
C LYS A 76 14.62 7.06 -0.44
N SER A 77 13.51 6.73 -1.09
CA SER A 77 13.52 5.75 -2.21
C SER A 77 12.66 6.12 -3.41
N CYS A 78 11.82 7.16 -3.33
CA CYS A 78 11.04 7.59 -4.49
C CYS A 78 11.90 8.49 -5.39
N CYS A 79 12.24 8.01 -6.59
CA CYS A 79 13.01 8.80 -7.56
C CYS A 79 12.31 10.09 -8.02
N ASN A 80 10.97 10.14 -7.92
CA ASN A 80 10.20 11.32 -8.30
C ASN A 80 10.03 12.33 -7.16
N TYR A 81 10.60 12.09 -5.98
CA TYR A 81 10.46 12.99 -4.84
C TYR A 81 11.68 13.89 -4.72
N ASP A 82 11.45 15.21 -4.69
CA ASP A 82 12.48 16.20 -4.40
C ASP A 82 11.95 17.24 -3.41
N SER A 83 12.59 17.35 -2.24
CA SER A 83 12.38 18.44 -1.27
C SER A 83 10.92 18.75 -0.89
N GLY A 84 10.01 17.77 -0.97
CA GLY A 84 8.57 17.93 -0.70
C GLY A 84 7.69 17.88 -1.95
N ASN A 85 8.27 18.06 -3.12
CA ASN A 85 7.60 18.12 -4.41
C ASN A 85 7.77 16.82 -5.21
N CYS A 86 6.97 16.68 -6.26
CA CYS A 86 6.94 15.54 -7.14
C CYS A 86 7.26 15.96 -8.57
N ILE A 87 8.52 15.82 -8.97
CA ILE A 87 9.03 16.23 -10.30
C ILE A 87 8.26 15.62 -11.48
N ALA A 88 7.59 14.48 -11.28
CA ALA A 88 6.78 13.83 -12.31
C ALA A 88 5.41 14.51 -12.54
N LEU A 89 4.99 15.38 -11.63
CA LEU A 89 3.75 16.17 -11.72
C LEU A 89 4.03 17.67 -11.87
N ASP A 90 5.30 18.07 -11.86
CA ASP A 90 5.72 19.46 -11.99
C ASP A 90 5.62 19.87 -13.48
N ASP A 91 4.61 20.66 -13.85
CA ASP A 91 4.45 21.22 -15.20
C ASP A 91 5.18 22.57 -15.35
N GLY A 92 6.37 22.68 -14.76
CA GLY A 92 7.15 23.93 -14.68
C GLY A 92 6.94 24.74 -13.40
N GLU A 93 5.94 24.38 -12.58
CA GLU A 93 5.73 24.88 -11.23
C GLU A 93 5.86 23.74 -10.21
N PRO A 94 6.45 23.96 -9.02
CA PRO A 94 6.59 22.92 -8.01
C PRO A 94 5.22 22.37 -7.55
N CYS A 95 5.04 21.07 -7.69
CA CYS A 95 3.84 20.34 -7.30
C CYS A 95 4.13 19.47 -6.09
N VAL A 96 3.41 19.68 -4.99
CA VAL A 96 3.59 18.91 -3.76
C VAL A 96 3.33 17.43 -4.01
N CYS A 97 4.17 16.55 -3.46
CA CYS A 97 3.97 15.12 -3.59
C CYS A 97 2.62 14.67 -2.98
N VAL A 98 1.65 14.35 -3.85
CA VAL A 98 0.27 14.00 -3.47
C VAL A 98 0.21 12.87 -2.46
N GLN A 99 1.09 11.87 -2.57
CA GLN A 99 1.12 10.75 -1.62
C GLN A 99 1.62 11.15 -0.23
N SER A 100 2.54 12.12 -0.13
CA SER A 100 3.15 12.56 1.13
C SER A 100 2.17 13.32 2.04
N ILE A 101 1.22 14.03 1.42
CA ILE A 101 0.17 14.80 2.08
C ILE A 101 -1.11 13.98 2.34
N SER A 102 -1.28 12.84 1.66
CA SER A 102 -2.48 12.02 1.78
C SER A 102 -2.37 10.91 2.83
N TYR A 103 -3.51 10.54 3.42
CA TYR A 103 -3.67 9.29 4.19
C TYR A 103 -4.14 8.12 3.32
N SER A 104 -4.64 8.40 2.11
CA SER A 104 -5.07 7.40 1.16
C SER A 104 -3.88 6.89 0.35
N LEU A 105 -3.92 5.62 -0.07
CA LEU A 105 -2.96 5.09 -1.04
C LEU A 105 -3.36 5.51 -2.47
N CYS A 106 -3.12 6.78 -2.81
CA CYS A 106 -3.60 7.41 -4.05
C CYS A 106 -2.56 7.42 -5.20
N CYS A 107 -1.27 7.40 -4.90
CA CYS A 107 -0.23 7.43 -5.93
C CYS A 107 0.06 6.01 -6.46
N THR A 108 -0.20 5.79 -7.74
CA THR A 108 0.04 4.52 -8.42
C THR A 108 1.52 4.16 -8.47
N TRP A 109 2.40 5.14 -8.72
CA TRP A 109 3.85 4.96 -8.70
C TRP A 109 4.33 4.48 -7.32
N PHE A 110 3.90 5.16 -6.26
CA PHE A 110 4.26 4.77 -4.91
C PHE A 110 3.79 3.34 -4.60
N ARG A 111 2.54 3.01 -4.94
CA ARG A 111 1.97 1.67 -4.71
C ARG A 111 2.75 0.56 -5.44
N ASP A 112 3.12 0.79 -6.69
CA ASP A 112 3.60 -0.27 -7.58
C ASP A 112 5.13 -0.41 -7.59
N TRP A 113 5.86 0.65 -7.28
CA TRP A 113 7.33 0.68 -7.42
C TRP A 113 8.06 1.01 -6.12
N VAL A 114 7.52 1.92 -5.31
CA VAL A 114 8.21 2.37 -4.08
C VAL A 114 7.84 1.48 -2.90
N LEU A 115 6.54 1.26 -2.68
CA LEU A 115 6.00 0.50 -1.55
C LEU A 115 6.47 -0.97 -1.52
N PRO A 116 6.60 -1.69 -2.65
CA PRO A 116 7.13 -3.06 -2.63
C PRO A 116 8.58 -3.15 -2.12
N GLY A 117 9.36 -2.06 -2.20
CA GLY A 117 10.69 -1.98 -1.60
C GLY A 117 10.70 -2.07 -0.05
N ALA A 118 9.54 -1.95 0.59
CA ALA A 118 9.34 -2.12 2.02
C ALA A 118 8.22 -3.14 2.31
N SER A 119 8.51 -4.42 2.09
CA SER A 119 7.55 -5.54 2.22
C SER A 119 6.77 -5.56 3.55
N ALA A 120 7.42 -5.26 4.68
CA ALA A 120 6.75 -5.18 5.98
C ALA A 120 5.71 -4.06 6.04
N LEU A 121 6.02 -2.89 5.48
CA LEU A 121 5.08 -1.76 5.43
C LEU A 121 3.94 -2.04 4.44
N GLN A 122 4.25 -2.64 3.30
CA GLN A 122 3.25 -3.07 2.32
C GLN A 122 2.23 -4.02 2.95
N ALA A 123 2.71 -5.05 3.65
CA ALA A 123 1.84 -5.98 4.37
C ALA A 123 0.98 -5.26 5.42
N GLU A 124 1.57 -4.35 6.20
CA GLU A 124 0.85 -3.58 7.22
C GLU A 124 -0.27 -2.70 6.63
N ILE A 125 -0.04 -2.08 5.48
CA ILE A 125 -0.98 -1.17 4.81
C ILE A 125 -2.07 -1.95 4.05
N THR A 126 -1.69 -3.01 3.34
CA THR A 126 -2.59 -3.76 2.45
C THR A 126 -3.34 -4.88 3.18
N SER A 127 -2.96 -5.22 4.41
CA SER A 127 -3.66 -6.21 5.21
C SER A 127 -5.15 -5.86 5.36
N PRO A 128 -6.07 -6.80 5.09
CA PRO A 128 -7.50 -6.60 5.28
C PRO A 128 -7.80 -6.19 6.72
N LYS A 129 -8.27 -4.95 6.90
CA LYS A 129 -8.76 -4.48 8.20
C LYS A 129 -10.11 -5.14 8.49
N GLY A 130 -10.35 -5.50 9.75
CA GLY A 130 -11.62 -6.07 10.19
C GLY A 130 -11.73 -7.59 10.11
N LEU A 131 -10.62 -8.33 10.02
CA LEU A 131 -10.63 -9.77 10.20
C LEU A 131 -11.00 -10.11 11.66
N LYS A 132 -12.15 -10.74 11.86
CA LYS A 132 -12.64 -11.20 13.16
C LYS A 132 -12.83 -12.72 13.14
N ARG A 133 -12.90 -13.34 14.31
CA ARG A 133 -13.32 -14.75 14.44
C ARG A 133 -14.82 -14.83 14.72
N CYS A 134 -15.49 -15.76 14.05
CA CYS A 134 -16.91 -16.00 14.27
C CYS A 134 -17.14 -16.57 15.67
N ALA A 135 -18.07 -15.99 16.43
CA ALA A 135 -18.38 -16.48 17.79
C ALA A 135 -19.06 -17.88 17.82
N GLU A 136 -19.61 -18.36 16.71
CA GLU A 136 -20.27 -19.68 16.64
C GLU A 136 -19.32 -20.79 16.15
N CYS A 137 -18.49 -20.53 15.14
CA CYS A 137 -17.64 -21.56 14.53
C CYS A 137 -16.13 -21.26 14.58
N GLY A 138 -15.70 -20.15 15.16
CA GLY A 138 -14.29 -19.76 15.26
C GLY A 138 -13.61 -19.33 13.94
N ALA A 139 -14.27 -19.55 12.79
CA ALA A 139 -13.72 -19.23 11.48
C ALA A 139 -13.43 -17.73 11.31
N PRO A 140 -12.29 -17.36 10.69
CA PRO A 140 -11.98 -15.98 10.38
C PRO A 140 -12.93 -15.44 9.30
N PHE A 141 -13.39 -14.20 9.45
CA PHE A 141 -14.24 -13.52 8.47
C PHE A 141 -13.99 -12.01 8.48
N LEU A 142 -14.20 -11.36 7.34
CA LEU A 142 -14.13 -9.90 7.24
C LEU A 142 -15.43 -9.28 7.75
N ALA A 143 -15.32 -8.53 8.84
CA ALA A 143 -16.45 -7.85 9.46
C ALA A 143 -16.82 -6.60 8.66
N LYS A 144 -18.06 -6.53 8.19
CA LYS A 144 -18.62 -5.32 7.55
C LYS A 144 -18.79 -4.16 8.54
N SER A 145 -18.85 -4.44 9.84
CA SER A 145 -18.95 -3.42 10.89
C SER A 145 -18.32 -3.87 12.21
N ASN A 146 -18.04 -2.90 13.08
CA ASN A 146 -17.52 -3.15 14.43
C ASN A 146 -18.48 -4.00 15.28
N ARG A 147 -19.80 -3.97 15.00
CA ARG A 147 -20.80 -4.79 15.71
C ARG A 147 -20.91 -6.23 15.21
N ALA A 148 -20.34 -6.56 14.05
CA ALA A 148 -20.44 -7.92 13.50
C ALA A 148 -19.72 -8.94 14.40
N LYS A 149 -20.43 -10.03 14.74
CA LYS A 149 -19.97 -11.13 15.63
C LYS A 149 -19.87 -12.49 14.91
N TYR A 150 -20.58 -12.66 13.80
CA TYR A 150 -20.72 -13.95 13.12
C TYR A 150 -20.31 -13.86 11.66
N CYS A 151 -19.74 -14.94 11.11
CA CYS A 151 -19.57 -15.08 9.66
C CYS A 151 -20.95 -15.13 8.97
N SER A 152 -20.99 -14.90 7.66
CA SER A 152 -22.24 -14.84 6.88
C SER A 152 -23.15 -16.06 7.09
N ASN A 153 -22.57 -17.26 7.15
CA ASN A 153 -23.29 -18.51 7.35
C ASN A 153 -23.90 -18.62 8.75
N CYS A 154 -23.11 -18.37 9.80
CA CYS A 154 -23.58 -18.43 11.17
C CYS A 154 -24.53 -17.28 11.51
N ALA A 155 -24.32 -16.08 10.97
CA ALA A 155 -25.19 -14.93 11.15
C ALA A 155 -26.63 -15.25 10.74
N ARG A 156 -26.81 -15.93 9.59
CA ARG A 156 -28.14 -16.36 9.11
C ARG A 156 -28.81 -17.35 10.06
N LYS A 157 -28.04 -18.31 10.59
CA LYS A 157 -28.54 -19.32 11.53
C LYS A 157 -28.96 -18.68 12.86
N VAL A 158 -28.10 -17.84 13.43
CA VAL A 158 -28.37 -17.12 14.68
C VAL A 158 -29.57 -16.19 14.53
N HIS A 159 -29.65 -15.43 13.44
CA HIS A 159 -30.77 -14.55 13.17
C HIS A 159 -32.11 -15.30 13.12
N ARG A 160 -32.14 -16.49 12.47
CA ARG A 160 -33.35 -17.33 12.44
C ARG A 160 -33.74 -17.79 13.85
N ARG A 161 -32.79 -18.31 14.65
CA ARG A 161 -33.04 -18.73 16.04
C ARG A 161 -33.58 -17.58 16.90
N GLN A 162 -32.97 -16.40 16.81
CA GLN A 162 -33.39 -15.20 17.54
C GLN A 162 -34.80 -14.74 17.13
N LYS A 163 -35.11 -14.73 15.83
CA LYS A 163 -36.45 -14.39 15.34
C LYS A 163 -37.50 -15.36 15.86
N THR A 164 -37.27 -16.66 15.74
CA THR A 164 -38.18 -17.70 16.26
C THR A 164 -38.40 -17.57 17.76
N ALA A 165 -37.34 -17.34 18.55
CA ALA A 165 -37.46 -17.16 19.99
C ALA A 165 -38.25 -15.89 20.36
N SER A 166 -38.02 -14.79 19.64
CA SER A 166 -38.76 -13.55 19.83
C SER A 166 -40.24 -13.71 19.49
N ASP A 167 -40.57 -14.37 18.37
CA ASP A 167 -41.94 -14.62 17.95
C ASP A 167 -42.68 -15.51 18.97
N ARG A 168 -42.01 -16.55 19.49
CA ARG A 168 -42.55 -17.41 20.56
C ARG A 168 -42.87 -16.59 21.82
N LYS A 169 -41.93 -15.74 22.26
CA LYS A 169 -42.14 -14.87 23.44
C LYS A 169 -43.30 -13.90 23.23
N ARG A 170 -43.46 -13.33 22.03
CA ARG A 170 -44.56 -12.40 21.72
C ARG A 170 -45.92 -13.09 21.81
N ARG A 171 -46.06 -14.30 21.27
CA ARG A 171 -47.31 -15.10 21.37
C ARG A 171 -47.66 -15.39 22.83
N LEU A 172 -46.69 -15.88 23.61
CA LEU A 172 -46.89 -16.17 25.04
C LEU A 172 -47.29 -14.93 25.88
N ASN A 173 -46.87 -13.74 25.48
CA ASN A 173 -47.24 -12.49 26.16
C ASN A 173 -48.59 -11.93 25.72
N THR A 174 -49.17 -12.40 24.60
CA THR A 174 -50.47 -11.94 24.10
C THR A 174 -51.62 -12.81 24.59
N ASP A 175 -51.33 -14.01 25.13
CA ASP A 175 -52.29 -14.93 25.74
C ASP A 175 -52.51 -14.65 27.26
N LYS A 176 -52.01 -13.52 27.77
CA LYS A 176 -52.23 -13.00 29.14
C LYS A 176 -52.98 -11.67 29.07
#